data_AF-A0A2H3JMZ4-F1
#
_entry.id   AF-A0A2H3JMZ4-F1
#
_cell.length_a   1.000
_cell.length_b   1.000
_cell.length_c   1.000
_cell.angle_alpha   90.00
_cell.angle_beta   90.00
_cell.angle_gamma   90.00
#
_symmetry.space_group_name_H-M   'P 1'
#
loop_
_entity.id
_entity.type
_entity.pdbx_description
1 polymer ?
#
loop_
_entity_poly.entity_id
_entity_poly.type
_entity_poly.pdbx_seq_one_letter_code
_entity_poly.pdbx_strand_id
1 'polypeptide(L)'
;AARLIWKAGTNCHGWFGAEDLLKQVKIAIDLFEAKTNGWAVGLWIFDNAPSHQRRAADALSARRMPKGPKAGWTHRKDGPKMQIGTFPDGSSQALYFPDHHPVMPGWFKGMEQIIRERNLWPANGLKAQCDGFKCPSGQADCCCPRLLFTQPDFIDQKSQLEEYITSRGHLCDYYPKYHCELNFIEQYWGHAKMHYHTSPQTSDINEMEQIVLRCLDNVSLLYANRSARFISAYAQGLSGAEAVWANRKYHGHRTLPPALAAELKREARK
;
A
#
# COMPACT_ATOMS: atom_id res chain seq x y z
N ALA A 1 -20.96 2.08 -12.58
CA ALA A 1 -19.95 3.11 -12.25
C ALA A 1 -19.15 2.65 -11.03
N ALA A 2 -17.87 3.02 -10.89
CA ALA A 2 -17.03 2.63 -9.73
C ALA A 2 -17.19 3.54 -8.49
N ARG A 3 -17.89 4.68 -8.65
CA ARG A 3 -18.15 5.62 -7.56
C ARG A 3 -19.11 4.99 -6.56
N LEU A 4 -18.74 4.99 -5.28
CA LEU A 4 -19.57 4.53 -4.17
C LEU A 4 -19.86 5.73 -3.26
N ILE A 5 -21.11 5.86 -2.83
CA ILE A 5 -21.48 6.83 -1.78
C ILE A 5 -21.43 6.11 -0.44
N TRP A 6 -20.66 6.67 0.50
CA TRP A 6 -20.49 6.09 1.83
C TRP A 6 -20.89 7.08 2.92
N LYS A 7 -21.99 6.78 3.60
CA LYS A 7 -22.40 7.47 4.83
C LYS A 7 -21.70 6.85 6.04
N ALA A 8 -20.67 7.52 6.54
CA ALA A 8 -19.87 7.04 7.67
C ALA A 8 -20.61 7.19 9.01
N GLY A 9 -20.43 6.23 9.91
CA GLY A 9 -20.95 6.28 11.28
C GLY A 9 -21.55 4.96 11.74
N THR A 10 -21.58 4.76 13.06
CA THR A 10 -22.07 3.52 13.70
C THR A 10 -23.51 3.18 13.32
N ASN A 11 -24.36 4.19 13.14
CA ASN A 11 -25.76 4.05 12.75
C ASN A 11 -25.98 4.24 11.23
N CYS A 12 -24.91 4.15 10.43
CA CYS A 12 -24.95 4.28 8.98
C CYS A 12 -24.27 3.05 8.35
N HIS A 13 -23.31 3.24 7.45
CA HIS A 13 -22.58 2.14 6.81
C HIS A 13 -21.33 1.71 7.59
N GLY A 14 -21.08 2.27 8.77
CA GLY A 14 -19.87 2.02 9.54
C GLY A 14 -18.66 2.82 9.04
N TRP A 15 -17.47 2.26 9.19
CA TRP A 15 -16.20 2.89 8.84
C TRP A 15 -15.60 2.23 7.62
N PHE A 16 -15.20 3.03 6.63
CA PHE A 16 -14.60 2.52 5.40
C PHE A 16 -13.22 1.92 5.68
N GLY A 17 -13.06 0.62 5.39
CA GLY A 17 -11.84 -0.12 5.67
C GLY A 17 -11.09 -0.58 4.42
N ALA A 18 -9.96 -1.26 4.65
CA ALA A 18 -9.16 -1.88 3.59
C ALA A 18 -9.95 -2.89 2.73
N GLU A 19 -10.93 -3.58 3.34
CA GLU A 19 -11.78 -4.55 2.64
C GLU A 19 -12.77 -3.84 1.69
N ASP A 20 -13.30 -2.69 2.09
CA ASP A 20 -14.21 -1.89 1.26
C ASP A 20 -13.45 -1.23 0.11
N LEU A 21 -12.24 -0.73 0.38
CA LEU A 21 -11.33 -0.27 -0.67
C LEU A 21 -11.06 -1.37 -1.69
N LEU A 22 -10.68 -2.56 -1.23
CA LEU A 22 -10.38 -3.67 -2.13
C LEU A 22 -11.60 -3.98 -3.01
N LYS A 23 -12.81 -4.07 -2.43
CA LYS A 23 -14.06 -4.26 -3.19
C LYS A 23 -14.27 -3.19 -4.25
N GLN A 24 -14.06 -1.92 -3.89
CA GLN A 24 -14.19 -0.80 -4.84
C GLN A 24 -13.17 -0.91 -5.99
N VAL A 25 -11.93 -1.28 -5.68
CA VAL A 25 -10.87 -1.45 -6.67
C VAL A 25 -11.17 -2.61 -7.61
N LYS A 26 -11.77 -3.72 -7.13
CA LYS A 26 -12.23 -4.82 -8.02
C LYS A 26 -13.18 -4.30 -9.08
N ILE A 27 -14.21 -3.56 -8.67
CA ILE A 27 -15.20 -2.96 -9.58
C ILE A 27 -14.53 -1.99 -10.55
N ALA A 28 -13.57 -1.19 -10.08
CA ALA A 28 -12.85 -0.25 -10.93
C ALA A 28 -11.99 -0.96 -11.98
N ILE A 29 -11.31 -2.05 -11.62
CA ILE A 29 -10.53 -2.88 -12.56
C ILE A 29 -11.45 -3.53 -13.59
N ASP A 30 -12.57 -4.13 -13.17
CA ASP A 30 -13.51 -4.76 -14.09
C ASP A 30 -14.05 -3.76 -15.13
N LEU A 31 -14.37 -2.53 -14.70
CA LEU A 31 -14.79 -1.45 -15.59
C LEU A 31 -13.66 -0.96 -16.51
N PHE A 32 -12.42 -0.91 -16.01
CA PHE A 32 -11.26 -0.52 -16.80
C PHE A 32 -10.97 -1.56 -17.90
N GLU A 33 -10.92 -2.84 -17.54
CA GLU A 33 -10.70 -3.94 -18.48
C GLU A 33 -11.81 -3.99 -19.54
N ALA A 34 -13.08 -3.82 -19.14
CA ALA A 34 -14.20 -3.78 -20.07
C ALA A 34 -14.10 -2.59 -21.04
N LYS A 35 -13.70 -1.40 -20.57
CA LYS A 35 -13.52 -0.21 -21.42
C LYS A 35 -12.32 -0.29 -22.35
N THR A 36 -11.32 -1.07 -21.96
CA THR A 36 -10.07 -1.24 -22.70
C THR A 36 -10.04 -2.59 -23.42
N ASN A 37 -11.12 -3.35 -23.48
CA ASN A 37 -11.15 -4.69 -24.06
C ASN A 37 -9.97 -5.58 -23.62
N GLY A 38 -9.46 -5.38 -22.39
CA GLY A 38 -8.28 -6.06 -21.85
C GLY A 38 -6.93 -5.76 -22.52
N TRP A 39 -6.83 -4.82 -23.48
CA TRP A 39 -5.57 -4.54 -24.19
C TRP A 39 -4.61 -3.65 -23.41
N ALA A 40 -5.12 -2.88 -22.44
CA ALA A 40 -4.33 -1.92 -21.68
C ALA A 40 -3.94 -2.46 -20.29
N VAL A 41 -2.73 -2.11 -19.87
CA VAL A 41 -2.25 -2.32 -18.49
C VAL A 41 -2.51 -1.04 -17.70
N GLY A 42 -3.32 -1.15 -16.64
CA GLY A 42 -3.57 -0.04 -15.72
C GLY A 42 -2.43 0.13 -14.71
N LEU A 43 -2.04 1.39 -14.45
CA LEU A 43 -1.25 1.77 -13.29
C LEU A 43 -2.19 2.32 -12.20
N TRP A 44 -2.31 1.59 -11.10
CA TRP A 44 -3.17 1.92 -9.97
C TRP A 44 -2.31 2.47 -8.83
N ILE A 45 -2.48 3.75 -8.52
CA ILE A 45 -1.66 4.44 -7.51
C ILE A 45 -2.51 4.86 -6.33
N PHE A 46 -2.04 4.54 -5.13
CA PHE A 46 -2.73 4.85 -3.87
C PHE A 46 -1.85 5.73 -2.97
N ASP A 47 -2.45 6.48 -2.06
CA ASP A 47 -1.71 7.09 -0.95
C ASP A 47 -1.13 6.01 -0.04
N ASN A 48 0.01 6.34 0.58
CA ASN A 48 0.74 5.46 1.47
C ASN A 48 0.12 5.47 2.89
N ALA A 49 -1.18 5.18 2.94
CA ALA A 49 -1.96 5.04 4.17
C ALA A 49 -1.89 3.60 4.70
N PRO A 50 -1.96 3.40 6.04
CA PRO A 50 -1.95 2.06 6.63
C PRO A 50 -3.08 1.14 6.15
N SER A 51 -4.25 1.69 5.82
CA SER A 51 -5.38 0.95 5.25
C SER A 51 -5.02 0.33 3.89
N HIS A 52 -4.24 1.03 3.07
CA HIS A 52 -3.92 0.62 1.69
C HIS A 52 -2.76 -0.37 1.63
N GLN A 53 -1.98 -0.45 2.71
CA GLN A 53 -0.86 -1.38 2.90
C GLN A 53 -1.23 -2.59 3.75
N ARG A 54 -2.53 -2.79 4.06
CA ARG A 54 -2.96 -3.98 4.77
C ARG A 54 -2.60 -5.22 3.96
N ARG A 55 -1.78 -6.10 4.55
CA ARG A 55 -1.46 -7.41 3.99
C ARG A 55 -2.64 -8.38 4.13
N ALA A 56 -2.66 -9.42 3.31
CA ALA A 56 -3.66 -10.48 3.40
C ALA A 56 -3.66 -11.14 4.79
N ALA A 57 -4.78 -11.81 5.13
CA ALA A 57 -4.95 -12.38 6.47
C ALA A 57 -3.99 -13.55 6.77
N ASP A 58 -3.54 -14.21 5.72
CA ASP A 58 -2.57 -15.31 5.65
C ASP A 58 -1.15 -14.84 5.28
N ALA A 59 -0.91 -13.54 5.09
CA ALA A 59 0.41 -13.04 4.72
C ALA A 59 1.49 -13.39 5.76
N LEU A 60 2.73 -13.53 5.30
CA LEU A 60 3.87 -13.87 6.17
C LEU A 60 4.12 -12.75 7.18
N SER A 61 4.19 -13.12 8.46
CA SER A 61 4.55 -12.19 9.53
C SER A 61 5.09 -12.91 10.77
N ALA A 62 6.34 -12.61 11.12
CA ALA A 62 6.97 -13.15 12.31
C ALA A 62 6.53 -12.46 13.63
N ARG A 63 5.62 -11.47 13.57
CA ARG A 63 5.28 -10.61 14.72
C ARG A 63 4.67 -11.38 15.90
N ARG A 64 3.96 -12.47 15.62
CA ARG A 64 3.24 -13.29 16.62
C ARG A 64 3.54 -14.78 16.52
N MET A 65 4.52 -15.17 15.70
CA MET A 65 4.88 -16.58 15.56
C MET A 65 5.41 -17.11 16.90
N PRO A 66 4.98 -18.30 17.37
CA PRO A 66 5.59 -18.94 18.52
C PRO A 66 7.00 -19.44 18.16
N LYS A 67 7.88 -19.52 19.14
CA LYS A 67 9.24 -20.05 18.93
C LYS A 67 9.21 -21.55 18.60
N GLY A 68 8.45 -22.32 19.37
CA GLY A 68 8.28 -23.77 19.18
C GLY A 68 6.98 -24.16 18.45
N PRO A 69 6.83 -25.45 18.14
CA PRO A 69 5.63 -25.96 17.48
C PRO A 69 4.35 -25.69 18.27
N LYS A 70 3.24 -25.45 17.58
CA LYS A 70 1.94 -25.20 18.23
C LYS A 70 0.76 -25.70 17.42
N ALA A 71 -0.07 -26.53 18.05
CA ALA A 71 -1.34 -27.02 17.50
C ALA A 71 -2.30 -25.86 17.21
N GLY A 72 -2.94 -25.89 16.04
CA GLY A 72 -4.00 -24.94 15.67
C GLY A 72 -3.57 -23.47 15.63
N TRP A 73 -2.27 -23.17 15.60
CA TRP A 73 -1.82 -21.78 15.65
C TRP A 73 -1.98 -21.08 14.29
N THR A 74 -2.58 -19.90 14.34
CA THR A 74 -2.72 -18.97 13.22
C THR A 74 -2.41 -17.56 13.71
N HIS A 75 -2.03 -16.66 12.79
CA HIS A 75 -1.53 -15.33 13.16
C HIS A 75 -2.61 -14.47 13.86
N ARG A 76 -3.87 -14.65 13.46
CA ARG A 76 -5.06 -14.15 14.15
C ARG A 76 -5.83 -15.36 14.63
N LYS A 77 -6.35 -15.34 15.85
CA LYS A 77 -7.21 -16.40 16.38
C LYS A 77 -8.32 -16.70 15.36
N ASP A 78 -8.50 -17.98 15.03
CA ASP A 78 -9.49 -18.47 14.06
C ASP A 78 -9.32 -17.91 12.62
N GLY A 79 -8.18 -17.27 12.33
CA GLY A 79 -7.81 -16.82 10.99
C GLY A 79 -7.21 -17.95 10.14
N PRO A 80 -6.89 -17.68 8.86
CA PRO A 80 -6.27 -18.66 7.98
C PRO A 80 -4.86 -19.03 8.45
N LYS A 81 -4.40 -20.22 8.04
CA LYS A 81 -2.97 -20.59 8.10
C LYS A 81 -2.19 -19.56 7.28
N MET A 82 -0.99 -19.19 7.74
CA MET A 82 -0.15 -18.33 6.90
C MET A 82 0.23 -19.06 5.62
N GLN A 83 0.39 -18.28 4.56
CA GLN A 83 0.85 -18.76 3.26
C GLN A 83 2.23 -19.41 3.36
N ILE A 84 2.57 -20.18 2.33
CA ILE A 84 3.86 -20.85 2.24
C ILE A 84 4.98 -19.80 2.16
N GLY A 85 6.08 -20.04 2.87
CA GLY A 85 7.28 -19.24 2.73
C GLY A 85 8.04 -19.59 1.47
N THR A 86 9.06 -18.80 1.15
CA THR A 86 9.97 -19.07 0.02
C THR A 86 11.40 -19.01 0.51
N PHE A 87 12.19 -20.04 0.19
CA PHE A 87 13.62 -20.05 0.43
C PHE A 87 14.36 -19.10 -0.52
N PRO A 88 15.60 -18.69 -0.21
CA PRO A 88 16.39 -17.84 -1.10
C PRO A 88 16.64 -18.40 -2.51
N ASP A 89 16.57 -19.73 -2.66
CA ASP A 89 16.70 -20.41 -3.96
C ASP A 89 15.38 -20.47 -4.76
N GLY A 90 14.30 -19.88 -4.22
CA GLY A 90 12.97 -19.86 -4.82
C GLY A 90 12.11 -21.09 -4.50
N SER A 91 12.64 -22.08 -3.78
CA SER A 91 11.85 -23.26 -3.39
C SER A 91 10.88 -22.94 -2.25
N SER A 92 9.78 -23.70 -2.17
CA SER A 92 8.72 -23.43 -1.19
C SER A 92 9.06 -23.96 0.21
N GLN A 93 8.78 -23.17 1.24
CA GLN A 93 8.91 -23.55 2.66
C GLN A 93 7.55 -23.67 3.34
N ALA A 94 7.09 -24.89 3.60
CA ALA A 94 5.92 -25.12 4.45
C ALA A 94 6.17 -24.65 5.88
N LEU A 95 5.31 -23.78 6.42
CA LEU A 95 5.40 -23.28 7.81
C LEU A 95 4.62 -24.15 8.81
N TYR A 96 3.86 -25.12 8.29
CA TYR A 96 3.09 -26.09 9.04
C TYR A 96 3.60 -27.49 8.69
N PHE A 97 3.53 -28.40 9.66
CA PHE A 97 3.76 -29.81 9.40
C PHE A 97 2.62 -30.37 8.52
N PRO A 98 2.89 -31.38 7.68
CA PRO A 98 1.84 -32.02 6.89
C PRO A 98 0.81 -32.71 7.79
N ASP A 99 -0.40 -32.91 7.29
CA ASP A 99 -1.47 -33.56 8.06
C ASP A 99 -1.19 -35.04 8.37
N HIS A 100 -0.26 -35.66 7.64
CA HIS A 100 0.24 -37.03 7.90
C HIS A 100 1.49 -37.06 8.78
N HIS A 101 1.89 -35.94 9.40
CA HIS A 101 3.07 -35.92 10.28
C HIS A 101 2.83 -36.82 11.50
N PRO A 102 3.77 -37.72 11.86
CA PRO A 102 3.51 -38.81 12.82
C PRO A 102 3.14 -38.34 14.24
N VAL A 103 3.62 -37.17 14.66
CA VAL A 103 3.45 -36.66 16.04
C VAL A 103 2.77 -35.30 16.10
N MET A 104 2.80 -34.54 15.01
CA MET A 104 2.39 -33.11 14.99
C MET A 104 1.62 -32.76 13.71
N PRO A 105 0.58 -33.53 13.35
CA PRO A 105 -0.14 -33.35 12.10
C PRO A 105 -0.77 -31.95 12.01
N GLY A 106 -0.40 -31.19 10.98
CA GLY A 106 -0.94 -29.84 10.74
C GLY A 106 -0.52 -28.75 11.73
N TRP A 107 0.37 -29.05 12.69
CA TRP A 107 0.86 -28.05 13.66
C TRP A 107 1.69 -26.97 12.96
N PHE A 108 1.65 -25.75 13.49
CA PHE A 108 2.63 -24.74 13.09
C PHE A 108 4.02 -25.17 13.58
N LYS A 109 5.05 -25.06 12.74
CA LYS A 109 6.40 -25.56 13.04
C LYS A 109 7.12 -24.78 14.15
N GLY A 110 6.80 -23.50 14.33
CA GLY A 110 7.54 -22.60 15.21
C GLY A 110 8.74 -21.98 14.51
N MET A 111 9.11 -20.77 14.94
CA MET A 111 10.21 -20.03 14.31
C MET A 111 11.55 -20.77 14.37
N GLU A 112 11.83 -21.51 15.45
CA GLU A 112 13.11 -22.23 15.55
C GLU A 112 13.28 -23.26 14.44
N GLN A 113 12.26 -24.10 14.22
CA GLN A 113 12.28 -25.09 13.14
C GLN A 113 12.37 -24.42 11.77
N ILE A 114 11.59 -23.36 11.54
CA ILE A 114 11.59 -22.60 10.28
C ILE A 114 12.97 -22.00 10.00
N ILE A 115 13.65 -21.46 11.01
CA ILE A 115 14.99 -20.86 10.88
C ILE A 115 16.07 -21.95 10.70
N ARG A 116 15.94 -23.11 11.36
CA ARG A 116 16.82 -24.27 11.16
C ARG A 116 16.73 -24.80 9.73
N GLU A 117 15.52 -24.94 9.20
CA GLU A 117 15.29 -25.34 7.80
C GLU A 117 15.93 -24.36 6.79
N ARG A 118 16.09 -23.08 7.18
CA ARG A 118 16.79 -22.06 6.38
C ARG A 118 18.31 -22.07 6.57
N ASN A 119 18.86 -22.94 7.42
CA ASN A 119 20.28 -22.95 7.82
C ASN A 119 20.74 -21.63 8.48
N LEU A 120 19.85 -20.94 9.19
CA LEU A 120 20.12 -19.66 9.83
C LEU A 120 20.09 -19.73 11.36
N TRP A 121 19.99 -20.93 11.93
CA TRP A 121 19.93 -21.09 13.38
C TRP A 121 21.33 -21.04 14.00
N PRO A 122 21.64 -20.05 14.86
CA PRO A 122 22.96 -19.93 15.46
C PRO A 122 23.20 -21.01 16.52
N ALA A 123 24.47 -21.35 16.76
CA ALA A 123 24.88 -22.36 17.75
C ALA A 123 24.36 -22.05 19.17
N ASN A 124 24.38 -20.76 19.56
CA ASN A 124 23.89 -20.30 20.86
C ASN A 124 22.36 -20.18 20.92
N GLY A 125 21.67 -20.47 19.81
CA GLY A 125 20.24 -20.31 19.66
C GLY A 125 19.78 -18.86 19.64
N LEU A 126 18.47 -18.67 19.47
CA LEU A 126 17.82 -17.36 19.46
C LEU A 126 16.74 -17.26 20.53
N LYS A 127 16.59 -16.07 21.11
CA LYS A 127 15.42 -15.76 21.94
C LYS A 127 14.16 -15.71 21.08
N ALA A 128 13.02 -16.04 21.70
CA ALA A 128 11.72 -16.00 21.04
C ALA A 128 11.35 -14.59 20.55
N GLN A 129 11.73 -13.55 21.30
CA GLN A 129 11.49 -12.15 20.99
C GLN A 129 12.44 -11.29 21.84
N CYS A 130 12.77 -10.07 21.39
CA CYS A 130 13.34 -9.05 22.28
C CYS A 130 12.24 -8.48 23.18
N ASP A 131 12.61 -8.05 24.40
CA ASP A 131 11.68 -7.41 25.32
C ASP A 131 11.00 -6.19 24.68
N GLY A 132 9.67 -6.16 24.75
CA GLY A 132 8.86 -5.11 24.13
C GLY A 132 9.03 -4.96 22.62
N PHE A 133 9.54 -5.98 21.92
CA PHE A 133 9.90 -5.92 20.49
C PHE A 133 10.97 -4.86 20.15
N LYS A 134 11.78 -4.47 21.15
CA LYS A 134 12.86 -3.48 20.99
C LYS A 134 14.16 -4.19 20.65
N CYS A 135 14.40 -4.38 19.36
CA CYS A 135 15.64 -4.98 18.87
C CYS A 135 16.76 -3.93 18.81
N PRO A 136 18.03 -4.29 19.13
CA PRO A 136 19.17 -3.40 18.93
C PRO A 136 19.24 -2.88 17.49
N SER A 137 19.66 -1.63 17.33
CA SER A 137 19.86 -1.03 16.01
C SER A 137 21.02 -1.72 15.28
N GLY A 138 20.89 -1.92 13.97
CA GLY A 138 21.89 -2.60 13.14
C GLY A 138 21.98 -4.13 13.32
N GLN A 139 21.33 -4.70 14.33
CA GLN A 139 21.36 -6.15 14.56
C GLN A 139 20.21 -6.88 13.85
N ALA A 140 20.57 -7.81 12.96
CA ALA A 140 19.66 -8.58 12.13
C ALA A 140 19.23 -9.92 12.75
N ASP A 141 19.92 -10.39 13.78
CA ASP A 141 19.82 -11.75 14.29
C ASP A 141 19.62 -11.81 15.83
N CYS A 142 19.22 -10.71 16.47
CA CYS A 142 19.09 -10.68 17.92
C CYS A 142 17.98 -11.61 18.47
N CYS A 143 16.96 -11.94 17.66
CA CYS A 143 15.84 -12.80 18.03
C CYS A 143 15.19 -13.42 16.79
N CYS A 144 14.37 -14.46 17.00
CA CYS A 144 13.74 -15.18 15.88
C CYS A 144 12.91 -14.27 14.95
N PRO A 145 12.03 -13.36 15.45
CA PRO A 145 11.28 -12.47 14.57
C PRO A 145 12.18 -11.51 13.79
N ARG A 146 13.23 -10.97 14.43
CA ARG A 146 14.13 -10.02 13.76
C ARG A 146 14.85 -10.69 12.59
N LEU A 147 15.33 -11.91 12.77
CA LEU A 147 15.96 -12.69 11.72
C LEU A 147 14.97 -13.02 10.59
N LEU A 148 13.75 -13.45 10.92
CA LEU A 148 12.74 -13.72 9.89
C LEU A 148 12.35 -12.45 9.12
N PHE A 149 12.23 -11.30 9.78
CA PHE A 149 11.93 -10.03 9.12
C PHE A 149 13.06 -9.50 8.22
N THR A 150 14.25 -10.08 8.25
CA THR A 150 15.34 -9.76 7.30
C THR A 150 15.39 -10.72 6.12
N GLN A 151 14.53 -11.74 6.09
CA GLN A 151 14.44 -12.68 4.98
C GLN A 151 13.69 -12.06 3.79
N PRO A 152 14.10 -12.35 2.54
CA PRO A 152 13.48 -11.75 1.35
C PRO A 152 11.96 -11.92 1.28
N ASP A 153 11.46 -13.13 1.49
CA ASP A 153 10.03 -13.45 1.41
C ASP A 153 9.18 -12.74 2.47
N PHE A 154 9.77 -12.35 3.62
CA PHE A 154 9.10 -11.54 4.65
C PHE A 154 9.17 -10.03 4.38
N ILE A 155 10.27 -9.56 3.77
CA ILE A 155 10.47 -8.17 3.35
C ILE A 155 9.52 -7.86 2.20
N ASP A 156 9.52 -8.71 1.18
CA ASP A 156 8.82 -8.52 -0.09
C ASP A 156 7.32 -8.87 -0.01
N GLN A 157 6.80 -9.11 1.20
CA GLN A 157 5.37 -9.28 1.43
C GLN A 157 4.58 -8.03 1.03
N LYS A 158 3.86 -8.18 -0.08
CA LYS A 158 2.99 -7.18 -0.68
C LYS A 158 1.73 -6.95 0.13
N SER A 159 1.08 -5.82 -0.11
CA SER A 159 -0.26 -5.59 0.43
C SER A 159 -1.29 -6.48 -0.28
N GLN A 160 -2.43 -6.74 0.35
CA GLN A 160 -3.52 -7.47 -0.27
C GLN A 160 -4.02 -6.77 -1.56
N LEU A 161 -3.96 -5.44 -1.55
CA LEU A 161 -4.36 -4.61 -2.68
C LEU A 161 -3.41 -4.81 -3.86
N GLU A 162 -2.10 -4.77 -3.61
CA GLU A 162 -1.07 -4.97 -4.61
C GLU A 162 -1.10 -6.40 -5.17
N GLU A 163 -1.24 -7.42 -4.31
CA GLU A 163 -1.40 -8.82 -4.73
C GLU A 163 -2.57 -8.98 -5.72
N TYR A 164 -3.73 -8.39 -5.40
CA TYR A 164 -4.90 -8.46 -6.26
C TYR A 164 -4.73 -7.71 -7.60
N ILE A 165 -4.15 -6.51 -7.57
CA ILE A 165 -3.94 -5.72 -8.79
C ILE A 165 -2.95 -6.43 -9.71
N THR A 166 -1.84 -6.93 -9.15
CA THR A 166 -0.83 -7.66 -9.92
C THR A 166 -1.34 -9.01 -10.43
N SER A 167 -2.20 -9.71 -9.68
CA SER A 167 -2.85 -10.94 -10.18
C SER A 167 -3.79 -10.70 -11.36
N ARG A 168 -4.25 -9.45 -11.55
CA ARG A 168 -5.04 -9.01 -12.72
C ARG A 168 -4.17 -8.52 -13.88
N GLY A 169 -2.84 -8.66 -13.81
CA GLY A 169 -1.93 -8.19 -14.86
C GLY A 169 -1.76 -6.67 -14.90
N HIS A 170 -2.06 -5.99 -13.80
CA HIS A 170 -1.92 -4.54 -13.67
C HIS A 170 -0.78 -4.14 -12.73
N LEU A 171 -0.39 -2.87 -12.79
CA LEU A 171 0.66 -2.31 -11.94
C LEU A 171 0.02 -1.61 -10.74
N CYS A 172 0.62 -1.78 -9.56
CA CYS A 172 0.23 -1.09 -8.34
C CYS A 172 1.43 -0.30 -7.80
N ASP A 173 1.20 0.94 -7.39
CA ASP A 173 2.23 1.79 -6.79
C ASP A 173 1.64 2.66 -5.68
N TYR A 174 2.51 3.30 -4.90
CA TYR A 174 2.13 4.16 -3.78
C TYR A 174 2.80 5.51 -3.86
N TYR A 175 2.04 6.58 -3.65
CA TYR A 175 2.60 7.92 -3.55
C TYR A 175 3.56 8.03 -2.36
N PRO A 176 4.66 8.80 -2.48
CA PRO A 176 5.51 9.12 -1.35
C PRO A 176 4.72 9.73 -0.20
N LYS A 177 5.09 9.37 1.04
CA LYS A 177 4.48 9.98 2.24
C LYS A 177 4.78 11.47 2.27
N TYR A 178 3.79 12.26 2.68
CA TYR A 178 3.91 13.71 2.87
C TYR A 178 4.15 14.54 1.59
N HIS A 179 3.79 14.00 0.42
CA HIS A 179 3.87 14.69 -0.88
C HIS A 179 2.51 14.75 -1.57
N CYS A 180 1.56 15.50 -1.00
CA CYS A 180 0.19 15.58 -1.50
C CYS A 180 0.09 16.21 -2.92
N GLU A 181 1.08 17.01 -3.32
CA GLU A 181 1.20 17.60 -4.65
C GLU A 181 1.42 16.57 -5.77
N LEU A 182 1.85 15.35 -5.43
CA LEU A 182 2.01 14.24 -6.37
C LEU A 182 0.71 13.46 -6.58
N ASN A 183 -0.23 13.57 -5.64
CA ASN A 183 -1.51 12.90 -5.72
C ASN A 183 -2.57 13.83 -6.30
N PHE A 184 -2.87 13.67 -7.59
CA PHE A 184 -3.80 14.57 -8.27
C PHE A 184 -5.23 14.56 -7.68
N ILE A 185 -5.60 13.50 -6.94
CA ILE A 185 -6.92 13.41 -6.31
C ILE A 185 -7.12 14.49 -5.24
N GLU A 186 -6.05 14.96 -4.61
CA GLU A 186 -6.12 16.03 -3.59
C GLU A 186 -6.60 17.34 -4.23
N GLN A 187 -6.12 17.63 -5.43
CA GLN A 187 -6.55 18.81 -6.20
C GLN A 187 -7.97 18.62 -6.75
N TYR A 188 -8.29 17.39 -7.17
CA TYR A 188 -9.64 17.04 -7.60
C TYR A 188 -10.67 17.31 -6.47
N TRP A 189 -10.38 16.84 -5.26
CA TRP A 189 -11.21 17.10 -4.08
C TRP A 189 -11.22 18.57 -3.66
N GLY A 190 -10.09 19.26 -3.74
CA GLY A 190 -10.03 20.70 -3.46
C GLY A 190 -10.96 21.50 -4.37
N HIS A 191 -10.97 21.19 -5.67
CA HIS A 191 -11.87 21.84 -6.63
C HIS A 191 -13.34 21.48 -6.40
N ALA A 192 -13.65 20.21 -6.14
CA ALA A 192 -15.01 19.78 -5.80
C ALA A 192 -15.54 20.50 -4.55
N LYS A 193 -14.72 20.62 -3.49
CA LYS A 193 -15.07 21.33 -2.25
C LYS A 193 -15.29 22.82 -2.49
N MET A 194 -14.47 23.45 -3.33
CA MET A 194 -14.66 24.85 -3.71
C MET A 194 -16.04 25.07 -4.34
N HIS A 195 -16.42 24.24 -5.32
CA HIS A 195 -17.75 24.29 -5.94
C HIS A 195 -18.88 24.05 -4.94
N TYR A 196 -18.70 23.08 -4.05
CA TYR A 196 -19.67 22.79 -3.00
C TYR A 196 -19.87 24.00 -2.06
N HIS A 197 -18.79 24.66 -1.62
CA HIS A 197 -18.88 25.83 -0.76
C HIS A 197 -19.55 27.03 -1.43
N THR A 198 -19.51 27.14 -2.76
CA THR A 198 -20.19 28.18 -3.53
C THR A 198 -21.62 27.83 -3.91
N SER A 199 -22.06 26.58 -3.67
CA SER A 199 -23.42 26.13 -3.97
C SER A 199 -24.41 26.60 -2.91
N PRO A 200 -25.73 26.58 -3.21
CA PRO A 200 -26.76 26.88 -2.21
C PRO A 200 -26.62 26.00 -0.97
N GLN A 201 -26.66 26.63 0.21
CA GLN A 201 -26.61 25.92 1.48
C GLN A 201 -27.92 25.16 1.71
N THR A 202 -27.80 23.94 2.20
CA THR A 202 -28.93 23.09 2.57
C THR A 202 -28.60 22.35 3.87
N SER A 203 -29.64 21.99 4.62
CA SER A 203 -29.54 21.08 5.77
C SER A 203 -30.05 19.67 5.46
N ASP A 204 -30.60 19.45 4.25
CA ASP A 204 -31.10 18.14 3.83
C ASP A 204 -29.96 17.26 3.28
N ILE A 205 -29.79 16.08 3.86
CA ILE A 205 -28.68 15.19 3.53
C ILE A 205 -28.75 14.66 2.09
N ASN A 206 -29.95 14.48 1.54
CA ASN A 206 -30.12 13.99 0.18
C ASN A 206 -29.79 15.09 -0.82
N GLU A 207 -30.20 16.32 -0.54
CA GLU A 207 -29.82 17.49 -1.33
C GLU A 207 -28.31 17.73 -1.28
N MET A 208 -27.67 17.64 -0.10
CA MET A 208 -26.21 17.70 0.03
C MET A 208 -25.53 16.64 -0.85
N GLU A 209 -26.02 15.40 -0.84
CA GLU A 209 -25.48 14.31 -1.66
C GLU A 209 -25.56 14.64 -3.15
N GLN A 210 -26.69 15.15 -3.62
CA GLN A 210 -26.85 15.57 -5.03
C GLN A 210 -25.96 16.75 -5.40
N ILE A 211 -25.74 17.70 -4.49
CA ILE A 211 -24.78 18.81 -4.71
C ILE A 211 -23.36 18.25 -4.83
N VAL A 212 -22.94 17.36 -3.91
CA VAL A 212 -21.61 16.74 -3.95
C VAL A 212 -21.40 16.00 -5.28
N LEU A 213 -22.37 15.21 -5.72
CA LEU A 213 -22.28 14.49 -6.99
C LEU A 213 -22.11 15.44 -8.19
N ARG A 214 -22.91 16.50 -8.28
CA ARG A 214 -22.77 17.54 -9.32
C ARG A 214 -21.41 18.22 -9.26
N CYS A 215 -20.91 18.52 -8.07
CA CYS A 215 -19.60 19.14 -7.90
C CYS A 215 -18.47 18.23 -8.38
N LEU A 216 -18.54 16.92 -8.10
CA LEU A 216 -17.57 15.92 -8.56
C LEU A 216 -17.59 15.77 -10.09
N ASP A 217 -18.77 15.78 -10.70
CA ASP A 217 -18.92 15.64 -12.15
C ASP A 217 -18.38 16.85 -12.93
N ASN A 218 -18.25 18.01 -12.28
CA ASN A 218 -17.72 19.25 -12.86
C ASN A 218 -16.20 19.43 -12.70
N VAL A 219 -15.49 18.46 -12.13
CA VAL A 219 -14.04 18.59 -11.91
C VAL A 219 -13.24 18.15 -13.14
N SER A 220 -12.35 19.03 -13.62
CA SER A 220 -11.44 18.73 -14.72
C SER A 220 -10.39 17.67 -14.36
N LEU A 221 -10.07 16.78 -15.31
CA LEU A 221 -8.98 15.80 -15.17
C LEU A 221 -7.57 16.38 -15.37
N LEU A 222 -7.45 17.68 -15.67
CA LEU A 222 -6.17 18.35 -15.94
C LEU A 222 -5.19 18.33 -14.74
N TYR A 223 -5.66 18.05 -13.52
CA TYR A 223 -4.83 17.97 -12.31
C TYR A 223 -3.76 16.85 -12.37
N ALA A 224 -3.98 15.82 -13.17
CA ALA A 224 -3.00 14.77 -13.42
C ALA A 224 -1.70 15.36 -14.02
N ASN A 225 -1.83 16.29 -14.97
CA ASN A 225 -0.67 16.93 -15.61
C ASN A 225 0.15 17.78 -14.63
N ARG A 226 -0.51 18.45 -13.68
CA ARG A 226 0.19 19.24 -12.65
C ARG A 226 1.01 18.34 -11.74
N SER A 227 0.43 17.21 -11.31
CA SER A 227 1.11 16.25 -10.46
C SER A 227 2.30 15.62 -11.19
N ALA A 228 2.15 15.29 -12.48
CA ALA A 228 3.25 14.81 -13.33
C ALA A 228 4.43 15.79 -13.43
N ARG A 229 4.16 17.11 -13.47
CA ARG A 229 5.22 18.12 -13.43
C ARG A 229 5.95 18.16 -12.09
N PHE A 230 5.26 18.04 -10.96
CA PHE A 230 5.92 17.91 -9.66
C PHE A 230 6.80 16.66 -9.60
N ILE A 231 6.30 15.51 -10.08
CA ILE A 231 7.10 14.28 -10.20
C ILE A 231 8.35 14.54 -11.05
N SER A 232 8.20 15.19 -12.21
CA SER A 232 9.32 15.53 -13.10
C SER A 232 10.34 16.47 -12.46
N ALA A 233 9.90 17.47 -11.68
CA ALA A 233 10.77 18.39 -10.96
C ALA A 233 11.58 17.66 -9.87
N TYR A 234 10.92 16.80 -9.09
CA TYR A 234 11.59 16.03 -8.03
C TYR A 234 12.52 14.95 -8.58
N ALA A 235 12.15 14.28 -9.67
CA ALA A 235 13.04 13.34 -10.36
C ALA A 235 14.33 14.03 -10.84
N GLN A 236 14.27 15.34 -11.10
CA GLN A 236 15.41 16.17 -11.45
C GLN A 236 16.10 16.79 -10.23
N GLY A 237 15.69 16.47 -9.01
CA GLY A 237 16.31 16.91 -7.76
C GLY A 237 16.05 18.36 -7.39
N LEU A 238 14.90 18.92 -7.78
CA LEU A 238 14.42 20.21 -7.27
C LEU A 238 13.80 20.02 -5.89
N SER A 239 13.90 21.03 -5.02
CA SER A 239 13.19 21.13 -3.75
C SER A 239 11.70 21.45 -3.96
N GLY A 240 10.90 21.36 -2.89
CA GLY A 240 9.47 21.73 -2.94
C GLY A 240 9.24 23.17 -3.40
N ALA A 241 10.04 24.13 -2.90
CA ALA A 241 9.92 25.53 -3.29
C ALA A 241 10.27 25.75 -4.77
N GLU A 242 11.37 25.16 -5.24
CA GLU A 242 11.77 25.22 -6.65
C GLU A 242 10.73 24.55 -7.57
N ALA A 243 10.18 23.40 -7.16
CA ALA A 243 9.16 22.68 -7.91
C ALA A 243 7.85 23.48 -8.01
N VAL A 244 7.44 24.18 -6.95
CA VAL A 244 6.27 25.08 -6.96
C VAL A 244 6.49 26.24 -7.93
N TRP A 245 7.65 26.89 -7.87
CA TRP A 245 7.99 27.99 -8.77
C TRP A 245 8.03 27.52 -10.23
N ALA A 246 8.68 26.39 -10.49
CA ALA A 246 8.80 25.81 -11.83
C ALA A 246 7.42 25.48 -12.41
N ASN A 247 6.52 24.92 -11.60
CA ASN A 247 5.16 24.63 -11.99
C ASN A 247 4.33 25.87 -12.32
N ARG A 248 4.58 27.01 -11.65
CA ARG A 248 3.91 28.28 -11.96
C ARG A 248 4.43 28.86 -13.28
N LYS A 249 5.75 28.90 -13.46
CA LYS A 249 6.39 29.48 -14.66
C LYS A 249 6.13 28.63 -15.91
N TYR A 250 6.21 27.31 -15.80
CA TYR A 250 6.15 26.37 -16.93
C TYR A 250 4.85 25.55 -16.97
N HIS A 251 3.72 26.18 -16.66
CA HIS A 251 2.42 25.53 -16.54
C HIS A 251 1.88 24.95 -17.87
N GLY A 252 2.40 25.38 -19.02
CA GLY A 252 2.07 24.85 -20.35
C GLY A 252 2.75 23.53 -20.72
N HIS A 253 3.80 23.12 -20.00
CA HIS A 253 4.53 21.88 -20.28
C HIS A 253 4.02 20.72 -19.42
N ARG A 254 4.11 19.49 -19.92
CA ARG A 254 3.76 18.27 -19.14
C ARG A 254 4.91 17.79 -18.26
N THR A 255 6.14 18.09 -18.65
CA THR A 255 7.38 17.78 -17.93
C THR A 255 8.28 19.01 -17.95
N LEU A 256 9.19 19.12 -16.98
CA LEU A 256 10.18 20.19 -16.94
C LEU A 256 11.39 19.74 -17.77
N PRO A 257 11.78 20.42 -18.87
CA PRO A 257 12.94 20.02 -19.65
C PRO A 257 14.23 20.09 -18.82
N PRO A 258 15.19 19.15 -19.01
CA PRO A 258 16.42 19.10 -18.23
C PRO A 258 17.23 20.40 -18.21
N ALA A 259 17.29 21.11 -19.33
CA ALA A 259 17.98 22.40 -19.43
C ALA A 259 17.37 23.45 -18.47
N LEU A 260 16.04 23.50 -18.37
CA LEU A 260 15.33 24.43 -17.49
C LEU A 260 15.51 24.06 -16.02
N ALA A 261 15.50 22.77 -15.70
CA ALA A 261 15.78 22.30 -14.34
C ALA A 261 17.21 22.66 -13.90
N ALA A 262 18.19 22.54 -14.80
CA ALA A 262 19.57 22.92 -14.54
C ALA A 262 19.75 24.44 -14.34
N GLU A 263 19.05 25.26 -15.14
CA GLU A 263 19.01 26.71 -14.97
C GLU A 263 18.45 27.10 -13.59
N LEU A 264 17.33 26.49 -13.21
CA LEU A 264 16.68 26.73 -11.91
C LEU A 264 17.59 26.46 -10.72
N LYS A 265 18.31 25.35 -10.77
CA LYS A 265 19.30 25.00 -9.74
C LYS A 265 20.46 25.99 -9.68
N ARG A 266 20.82 26.63 -10.80
CA ARG A 266 21.86 27.67 -10.82
C ARG A 266 21.36 28.98 -10.23
N GLU A 267 20.11 29.34 -10.48
CA GLU A 267 19.49 30.55 -9.91
C GLU A 267 19.25 30.42 -8.41
N ALA A 268 18.79 29.27 -7.92
CA ALA A 268 18.53 29.03 -6.50
C ALA A 268 19.80 28.91 -5.62
N ARG A 269 20.98 28.74 -6.23
CA ARG A 269 22.29 28.71 -5.56
C ARG A 269 22.99 30.07 -5.49
N LYS A 270 22.40 31.11 -6.08
CA LYS A 270 22.85 32.50 -5.94
C LYS A 270 22.12 33.15 -4.77
#